data_AF-X1KK82-F1
#
_entry.id   AF-X1KK82-F1
#
_cell.length_a   1.000
_cell.length_b   1.000
_cell.length_c   1.000
_cell.angle_alpha   90.00
_cell.angle_beta   90.00
_cell.angle_gamma   90.00
#
_symmetry.space_group_name_H-M   'P 1'
#
loop_
_entity.id
_entity.type
_entity.pdbx_description
1 polymer ?
#
loop_
_entity_poly.entity_id
_entity_poly.type
_entity_poly.pdbx_seq_one_letter_code
_entity_poly.pdbx_strand_id
1 'polypeptide(L)'
;KIRENKTKLHLAMVELYQDTVFARGNFEDCQTCGCARAGQLRESRHHGYCFWHEQDEETIEATGHVYLSFGIFDEMRDAFEVGVLIVRTLWCQGLAVQWNGDVATRIQVVLGMDKILLEGRKVAAYREMGIA
;
A
#
# COMPACT_ATOMS: atom_id res chain seq x y z
N LYS A 1 5.88 -18.36 -3.85
CA LYS A 1 4.88 -17.55 -3.10
C LYS A 1 5.18 -16.05 -3.21
N ILE A 2 6.35 -15.58 -2.77
CA ILE A 2 6.78 -14.17 -2.93
C ILE A 2 6.55 -13.64 -4.35
N ARG A 3 7.06 -14.33 -5.38
CA ARG A 3 6.86 -13.94 -6.79
C ARG A 3 5.39 -13.75 -7.19
N GLU A 4 4.53 -14.67 -6.78
CA GLU A 4 3.09 -14.63 -7.06
C GLU A 4 2.42 -13.45 -6.35
N ASN A 5 2.70 -13.25 -5.07
CA ASN A 5 2.15 -12.14 -4.30
C ASN A 5 2.72 -10.79 -4.75
N LYS A 6 3.93 -10.76 -5.29
CA LYS A 6 4.48 -9.57 -5.95
C LYS A 6 3.71 -9.21 -7.22
N THR A 7 3.24 -10.19 -7.99
CA THR A 7 2.32 -9.95 -9.11
C THR A 7 1.00 -9.36 -8.62
N LYS A 8 0.40 -9.92 -7.56
CA LYS A 8 -0.84 -9.37 -6.95
C LYS A 8 -0.64 -7.95 -6.43
N LEU A 9 0.51 -7.66 -5.83
CA LEU A 9 0.86 -6.32 -5.37
C LEU A 9 0.93 -5.32 -6.54
N HIS A 10 1.53 -5.69 -7.67
CA HIS A 10 1.53 -4.84 -8.86
C HIS A 10 0.12 -4.61 -9.41
N LEU A 11 -0.74 -5.63 -9.43
CA LEU A 11 -2.14 -5.49 -9.83
C LEU A 11 -2.89 -4.53 -8.89
N ALA A 12 -2.67 -4.62 -7.59
CA ALA A 12 -3.23 -3.68 -6.61
C ALA A 12 -2.79 -2.22 -6.89
N MET A 13 -1.51 -2.01 -7.25
CA MET A 13 -1.02 -0.67 -7.61
C MET A 13 -1.70 -0.15 -8.88
N VAL A 14 -1.93 -1.01 -9.88
CA VAL A 14 -2.64 -0.62 -11.10
C VAL A 14 -4.08 -0.20 -10.78
N GLU A 15 -4.77 -0.96 -9.93
CA GLU A 15 -6.14 -0.65 -9.49
C GLU A 15 -6.21 0.69 -8.75
N LEU A 16 -5.32 0.91 -7.77
CA LEU A 16 -5.23 2.17 -7.04
C LEU A 16 -4.97 3.38 -7.96
N TYR A 17 -4.06 3.22 -8.93
CA TYR A 17 -3.71 4.25 -9.91
C TYR A 17 -4.88 4.60 -10.84
N GLN A 18 -5.71 3.62 -11.18
CA GLN A 18 -6.89 3.86 -12.02
C GLN A 18 -8.02 4.57 -11.27
N ASP A 19 -8.08 4.40 -9.94
CA ASP A 19 -9.06 5.04 -9.07
C ASP A 19 -8.59 6.47 -8.68
N THR A 20 -8.27 6.71 -7.40
CA THR A 20 -7.96 8.05 -6.90
C THR A 20 -6.60 8.16 -6.19
N VAL A 21 -5.73 7.16 -6.31
CA VAL A 21 -4.44 7.12 -5.60
C VAL A 21 -3.31 6.96 -6.61
N PHE A 22 -2.38 7.91 -6.68
CA PHE A 22 -1.16 7.71 -7.46
C PHE A 22 -0.38 6.52 -6.88
N ALA A 23 -0.37 5.40 -7.61
CA ALA A 23 0.25 4.17 -7.14
C ALA A 23 1.32 3.61 -8.08
N ARG A 24 2.50 3.30 -7.51
CA ARG A 24 3.66 2.76 -8.23
C ARG A 24 4.48 1.81 -7.34
N GLY A 25 5.04 0.78 -7.97
CA GLY A 25 5.99 -0.13 -7.36
C GLY A 25 7.42 0.14 -7.79
N ASN A 26 8.38 -0.12 -6.90
CA ASN A 26 9.81 0.14 -7.13
C ASN A 26 10.05 1.55 -7.69
N PHE A 27 9.57 2.54 -6.94
CA PHE A 27 9.46 3.92 -7.38
C PHE A 27 10.39 4.85 -6.61
N GLU A 28 11.36 5.39 -7.33
CA GLU A 28 12.44 6.21 -6.80
C GLU A 28 13.32 5.47 -5.77
N ASP A 29 14.45 6.07 -5.44
CA ASP A 29 15.48 5.51 -4.57
C ASP A 29 15.15 5.65 -3.07
N CYS A 30 14.39 6.68 -2.70
CA CYS A 30 14.00 6.96 -1.33
C CYS A 30 12.60 7.60 -1.21
N GLN A 31 12.06 7.61 0.01
CA GLN A 31 10.75 8.18 0.31
C GLN A 31 10.62 9.66 -0.08
N THR A 32 11.62 10.49 0.22
CA THR A 32 11.58 11.94 -0.06
C THR A 32 11.50 12.21 -1.56
N CYS A 33 12.35 11.53 -2.37
CA CYS A 33 12.30 11.59 -3.83
C CYS A 33 10.95 11.09 -4.37
N GLY A 34 10.47 9.96 -3.84
CA GLY A 34 9.17 9.38 -4.18
C GLY A 34 8.01 10.35 -3.97
N CYS A 35 7.91 11.00 -2.80
CA CYS A 35 6.84 11.97 -2.53
C CYS A 35 6.89 13.17 -3.49
N ALA A 36 8.08 13.75 -3.70
CA ALA A 36 8.25 14.88 -4.60
C ALA A 36 7.87 14.52 -6.05
N ARG A 37 8.32 13.35 -6.53
CA ARG A 37 8.04 12.90 -7.89
C ARG A 37 6.58 12.51 -8.09
N ALA A 38 5.96 11.85 -7.12
CA ALA A 38 4.54 11.52 -7.15
C ALA A 38 3.70 12.80 -7.28
N GLY A 39 4.05 13.87 -6.58
CA GLY A 39 3.39 15.17 -6.71
C GLY A 39 3.48 15.79 -8.11
N GLN A 40 4.57 15.53 -8.84
CA GLN A 40 4.76 16.02 -10.22
C GLN A 40 4.04 15.16 -11.27
N LEU A 41 3.98 13.84 -11.04
CA LEU A 41 3.43 12.86 -12.00
C LEU A 41 1.95 12.55 -11.79
N ARG A 42 1.34 13.04 -10.69
CA ARG A 42 -0.06 12.80 -10.40
C ARG A 42 -0.98 13.42 -11.46
N GLU A 43 -2.13 12.78 -11.65
CA GLU A 43 -3.24 13.32 -12.43
C GLU A 43 -4.21 14.06 -11.48
N SER A 44 -5.07 14.92 -11.99
CA SER A 44 -5.98 15.74 -11.16
C SER A 44 -6.94 14.93 -10.29
N ARG A 45 -7.26 13.69 -10.68
CA ARG A 45 -8.08 12.75 -9.90
C ARG A 45 -7.35 12.14 -8.70
N HIS A 46 -6.01 12.18 -8.68
CA HIS A 46 -5.23 11.54 -7.62
C HIS A 46 -5.20 12.45 -6.40
N HIS A 47 -5.85 12.02 -5.33
CA HIS A 47 -5.95 12.74 -4.06
C HIS A 47 -4.93 12.26 -3.03
N GLY A 48 -4.39 11.05 -3.21
CA GLY A 48 -3.31 10.51 -2.41
C GLY A 48 -2.28 9.76 -3.25
N TYR A 49 -1.28 9.22 -2.57
CA TYR A 49 -0.23 8.39 -3.16
C TYR A 49 0.00 7.11 -2.36
N CYS A 50 0.54 6.09 -3.03
CA CYS A 50 0.98 4.84 -2.45
C CYS A 50 2.16 4.28 -3.25
N PHE A 51 3.31 4.05 -2.62
CA PHE A 51 4.45 3.45 -3.30
C PHE A 51 5.38 2.70 -2.34
N TRP A 52 6.20 1.80 -2.89
CA TRP A 52 7.43 1.35 -2.25
C TRP A 52 8.63 1.76 -3.11
N HIS A 53 9.74 2.05 -2.46
CA HIS A 53 10.97 2.49 -3.13
C HIS A 53 11.91 1.31 -3.40
N GLU A 54 12.95 1.55 -4.21
CA GLU A 54 13.94 0.53 -4.57
C GLU A 54 14.58 -0.15 -3.36
N GLN A 55 14.88 0.62 -2.32
CA GLN A 55 15.42 0.07 -1.07
C GLN A 55 14.47 -0.92 -0.37
N ASP A 56 13.15 -0.72 -0.45
CA ASP A 56 12.23 -1.71 0.12
C ASP A 56 12.21 -2.97 -0.75
N GLU A 57 12.25 -2.81 -2.08
CA GLU A 57 12.25 -3.88 -3.07
C GLU A 57 13.44 -4.83 -2.86
N GLU A 58 14.64 -4.29 -2.63
CA GLU A 58 15.87 -5.06 -2.38
C GLU A 58 15.74 -6.00 -1.18
N THR A 59 14.96 -5.62 -0.17
CA THR A 59 14.79 -6.41 1.06
C THR A 59 13.75 -7.51 0.95
N ILE A 60 12.93 -7.53 -0.11
CA ILE A 60 11.79 -8.47 -0.24
C ILE A 60 12.26 -9.93 -0.22
N GLU A 61 13.33 -10.25 -0.95
CA GLU A 61 13.83 -11.63 -1.04
C GLU A 61 14.35 -12.13 0.32
N ALA A 62 14.94 -11.24 1.13
CA ALA A 62 15.48 -11.58 2.43
C ALA A 62 14.41 -11.62 3.54
N THR A 63 13.43 -10.71 3.50
CA THR A 63 12.49 -10.48 4.61
C THR A 63 11.09 -11.04 4.36
N GLY A 64 10.76 -11.33 3.10
CA GLY A 64 9.44 -11.80 2.67
C GLY A 64 8.33 -10.75 2.80
N HIS A 65 8.65 -9.48 2.99
CA HIS A 65 7.68 -8.39 3.07
C HIS A 65 8.21 -7.08 2.47
N VAL A 66 7.29 -6.14 2.24
CA VAL A 66 7.59 -4.78 1.75
C VAL A 66 6.77 -3.78 2.55
N TYR A 67 7.28 -2.56 2.71
CA TYR A 67 6.54 -1.44 3.29
C TYR A 67 6.08 -0.48 2.21
N LEU A 68 4.84 -0.01 2.34
CA LEU A 68 4.27 0.99 1.46
C LEU A 68 4.22 2.33 2.18
N SER A 69 4.77 3.35 1.54
CA SER A 69 4.60 4.74 1.90
C SER A 69 3.31 5.26 1.27
N PHE A 70 2.48 5.95 2.05
CA PHE A 70 1.26 6.55 1.54
C PHE A 70 1.01 7.91 2.17
N GLY A 71 0.07 8.67 1.60
CA GLY A 71 -0.32 9.97 2.10
C GLY A 71 -1.27 10.69 1.15
N ILE A 72 -1.51 11.96 1.44
CA ILE A 72 -2.41 12.84 0.69
C ILE A 72 -1.64 13.94 -0.04
N PHE A 73 -2.21 14.38 -1.15
CA PHE A 73 -1.74 15.54 -1.91
C PHE A 73 -2.53 16.80 -1.60
N ASP A 74 -3.75 16.63 -1.13
CA ASP A 74 -4.72 17.67 -0.83
C ASP A 74 -5.06 17.58 0.66
N GLU A 75 -4.70 18.63 1.41
CA GLU A 75 -4.90 18.70 2.86
C GLU A 75 -6.38 18.73 3.26
N MET A 76 -7.31 18.95 2.31
CA MET A 76 -8.75 18.84 2.57
C MET A 76 -9.25 17.39 2.61
N ARG A 77 -8.41 16.42 2.26
CA ARG A 77 -8.74 14.99 2.27
C ARG A 77 -8.21 14.33 3.53
N ASP A 78 -8.86 13.24 3.93
CA ASP A 78 -8.42 12.45 5.07
C ASP A 78 -7.39 11.40 4.64
N ALA A 79 -6.18 11.48 5.18
CA ALA A 79 -5.13 10.48 4.94
C ALA A 79 -5.53 9.10 5.47
N PHE A 80 -6.41 9.03 6.48
CA PHE A 80 -6.93 7.77 6.98
C PHE A 80 -7.79 7.07 5.92
N GLU A 81 -8.65 7.81 5.21
CA GLU A 81 -9.48 7.24 4.13
C GLU A 81 -8.62 6.67 2.99
N VAL A 82 -7.51 7.35 2.64
CA VAL A 82 -6.55 6.84 1.65
C VAL A 82 -5.89 5.55 2.16
N GLY A 83 -5.46 5.51 3.43
CA GLY A 83 -4.90 4.31 4.05
C GLY A 83 -5.88 3.13 4.02
N VAL A 84 -7.13 3.37 4.39
CA VAL A 84 -8.22 2.38 4.34
C VAL A 84 -8.43 1.85 2.91
N LEU A 85 -8.49 2.73 1.91
CA LEU A 85 -8.62 2.35 0.50
C LEU A 85 -7.47 1.44 0.07
N ILE A 86 -6.23 1.82 0.38
CA ILE A 86 -5.04 1.01 0.05
C ILE A 86 -5.10 -0.36 0.70
N VAL A 87 -5.36 -0.43 2.01
CA VAL A 87 -5.45 -1.73 2.72
C VAL A 87 -6.57 -2.59 2.14
N ARG A 88 -7.74 -1.98 1.84
CA ARG A 88 -8.87 -2.69 1.25
C ARG A 88 -8.54 -3.25 -0.13
N THR A 89 -7.93 -2.47 -1.02
CA THR A 89 -7.54 -2.93 -2.37
C THR A 89 -6.54 -4.08 -2.29
N LEU A 90 -5.49 -3.96 -1.46
CA LEU A 90 -4.51 -5.02 -1.24
C LEU A 90 -5.17 -6.30 -0.69
N TRP A 91 -6.07 -6.16 0.27
CA TRP A 91 -6.80 -7.26 0.88
C TRP A 91 -7.73 -7.97 -0.10
N CYS A 92 -8.40 -7.22 -0.99
CA CYS A 92 -9.24 -7.77 -2.07
C CYS A 92 -8.42 -8.54 -3.10
N GLN A 93 -7.17 -8.13 -3.34
CA GLN A 93 -6.19 -8.87 -4.16
C GLN A 93 -5.64 -10.12 -3.45
N GLY A 94 -6.09 -10.42 -2.23
CA GLY A 94 -5.71 -11.62 -1.47
C GLY A 94 -4.36 -11.50 -0.74
N LEU A 95 -3.83 -10.28 -0.59
CA LEU A 95 -2.57 -10.03 0.09
C LEU A 95 -2.73 -10.02 1.61
N ALA A 96 -1.68 -10.49 2.27
CA ALA A 96 -1.52 -10.41 3.71
C ALA A 96 -1.02 -9.00 4.09
N VAL A 97 -1.87 -8.15 4.65
CA VAL A 97 -1.58 -6.73 4.93
C VAL A 97 -1.59 -6.45 6.43
N GLN A 98 -0.68 -5.60 6.90
CA GLN A 98 -0.66 -5.09 8.27
C GLN A 98 -0.59 -3.56 8.27
N TRP A 99 -1.56 -2.94 8.94
CA TRP A 99 -1.56 -1.53 9.27
C TRP A 99 -2.32 -1.34 10.59
N ASN A 100 -1.89 -0.38 11.40
CA ASN A 100 -2.49 -0.11 12.71
C ASN A 100 -3.53 1.03 12.68
N GLY A 101 -3.78 1.64 11.51
CA GLY A 101 -4.67 2.78 11.36
C GLY A 101 -4.01 4.14 11.58
N ASP A 102 -2.73 4.18 11.98
CA ASP A 102 -1.97 5.42 12.13
C ASP A 102 -1.36 5.83 10.79
N VAL A 103 -1.78 7.00 10.29
CA VAL A 103 -1.32 7.60 9.03
C VAL A 103 0.18 7.98 9.05
N ALA A 104 0.79 8.07 10.24
CA ALA A 104 2.23 8.28 10.38
C ALA A 104 3.05 6.98 10.21
N THR A 105 2.40 5.83 10.11
CA THR A 105 3.07 4.52 9.94
C THR A 105 2.89 3.96 8.54
N ARG A 106 3.87 3.16 8.09
CA ARG A 106 3.81 2.50 6.78
C ARG A 106 2.91 1.28 6.81
N ILE A 107 2.33 0.94 5.66
CA ILE A 107 1.54 -0.28 5.49
C ILE A 107 2.49 -1.43 5.13
N GLN A 108 2.49 -2.52 5.91
CA GLN A 108 3.31 -3.69 5.61
C GLN A 108 2.52 -4.70 4.77
N VAL A 109 3.13 -5.20 3.69
CA VAL A 109 2.59 -6.31 2.89
C VAL A 109 3.50 -7.53 3.05
N VAL A 110 2.97 -8.61 3.58
CA VAL A 110 3.68 -9.88 3.74
C VAL A 110 3.53 -10.70 2.45
N LEU A 111 4.59 -10.79 1.67
CA LEU A 111 4.60 -11.48 0.37
C LEU A 111 4.89 -12.98 0.52
N GLY A 112 5.52 -13.39 1.62
CA GLY A 112 5.79 -14.79 1.94
C GLY A 112 4.56 -15.64 2.31
N MET A 113 3.39 -15.03 2.53
CA MET A 113 2.18 -15.69 3.04
C MET A 113 0.92 -15.18 2.30
N ASP A 114 -0.15 -15.98 2.27
CA ASP A 114 -1.46 -15.53 1.76
C ASP A 114 -2.31 -14.91 2.89
N LYS A 115 -3.28 -14.05 2.52
CA LYS A 115 -4.24 -13.42 3.45
C LYS A 115 -4.81 -14.41 4.49
N ILE A 116 -5.17 -15.62 4.05
CA ILE A 116 -5.81 -16.67 4.88
C ILE A 116 -4.96 -17.00 6.11
N LEU A 117 -3.63 -16.84 6.05
CA LEU A 117 -2.72 -17.19 7.13
C LEU A 117 -2.54 -16.09 8.20
N LEU A 118 -3.12 -14.90 8.01
CA LEU A 118 -3.13 -13.82 9.01
C LEU A 118 -4.39 -13.80 9.89
N GLU A 119 -5.36 -14.70 9.67
CA GLU A 119 -6.69 -14.59 10.25
C GLU A 119 -6.78 -15.06 11.72
N GLY A 120 -7.55 -14.32 12.53
CA GLY A 120 -7.79 -14.58 13.95
C GLY A 120 -8.04 -13.31 14.77
N ARG A 121 -7.05 -12.39 14.82
CA ARG A 121 -7.20 -11.08 15.52
C ARG A 121 -7.34 -9.86 14.61
N LYS A 122 -6.86 -9.94 13.36
CA LYS A 122 -6.79 -8.78 12.44
C LYS A 122 -8.10 -8.51 11.68
N VAL A 123 -8.89 -9.56 11.42
CA VAL A 123 -10.18 -9.42 10.73
C VAL A 123 -11.17 -8.56 11.54
N ALA A 124 -11.13 -8.63 12.87
CA ALA A 124 -11.95 -7.79 13.74
C ALA A 124 -11.55 -6.30 13.62
N ALA A 125 -10.26 -5.98 13.72
CA ALA A 125 -9.76 -4.62 13.55
C ALA A 125 -10.09 -4.04 12.16
N TYR A 126 -9.98 -4.85 11.11
CA TYR A 126 -10.34 -4.40 9.76
C TYR A 126 -11.85 -4.24 9.54
N ARG A 127 -12.69 -5.02 10.23
CA ARG A 127 -14.15 -4.77 10.25
C ARG A 127 -14.51 -3.47 10.95
N GLU A 128 -13.87 -3.19 12.08
CA GLU A 128 -14.06 -1.92 12.82
C GLU A 128 -13.66 -0.70 11.98
N MET A 129 -12.65 -0.85 11.11
CA MET A 129 -12.22 0.14 10.14
C MET A 129 -13.04 0.16 8.83
N GLY A 130 -14.05 -0.71 8.68
CA GLY A 130 -14.88 -0.79 7.46
C GLY A 130 -14.19 -1.38 6.23
N ILE A 131 -13.09 -2.12 6.41
CA ILE A 131 -12.26 -2.70 5.35
C ILE A 131 -12.76 -4.10 4.93
N ALA A 132 -13.24 -4.91 5.88
CA ALA A 132 -13.51 -6.35 5.73
C ALA A 132 -14.95 -6.76 6.07
#